data_AF-A0A376KMN0-F1
#
_entry.id   AF-A0A376KMN0-F1
#
_cell.length_a   1.000
_cell.length_b   1.000
_cell.length_c   1.000
_cell.angle_alpha   90.00
_cell.angle_beta   90.00
_cell.angle_gamma   90.00
#
_symmetry.space_group_name_H-M   'P 1'
#
loop_
_entity.id
_entity.type
_entity.pdbx_description
1 polymer ?
#
loop_
_entity_poly.entity_id
_entity_poly.type
_entity_poly.pdbx_seq_one_letter_code
_entity_poly.pdbx_strand_id
1 'polypeptide(L)'
;MVVRKIKKNFKYDPPESEQENSSKYKPLSEGRKTVYALVKNICKSNDSTGKSSVKSDQLELELPEISSILENEKFQNLLLKSEFPEYVKDKLIKNDDQSFEELIRLILFANFVLDRVAITIVTAKNEDYAFDMFESLNTTGEPLTAFETFKPKIINAEKLSGYERSKSHQYVEAIENYLESTGKSNDKQEATSRLIVSFALAEKGEKLSKRLSEQRRFLKDSFEKLPELKQQQEFVRHLSHAALFIRYSWPDDKSLTSSIYSAEEAQTDEVILCIDLLRKFNHTITLGPLIRFYSEIRRVSPEFRTIAINNFIDAVKAITAFSVLWRSSRRTTENIDSHYRRLMMYGYEDVGLKPLARDMNEFGSEITLNVIGLKKAFLSILAKEGNVGSKDEWVKAISKIPAYSNQKEITRFILLAAAHDSVEDKNIPGLTVAGREGTLPMLDIKNWKGEQLQTIEHIAPQEKSHEGWLEDIYEEQELIDRLGNLTLLPSRENSSLKNGSWAKKKLFYKILSAMTPDQLEPLQEQGKIQGINLAQSTSELLSESRYLPLVKAVALVEGDWTKELIEKRSVRIAELAWDRIHAWLNVE
;
A
#
# COMPACT_ATOMS: atom_id res chain seq x y z
N MET A 1 -20.32 -87.58 -6.35
CA MET A 1 -19.23 -86.68 -6.77
C MET A 1 -19.83 -85.40 -7.34
N VAL A 2 -19.78 -84.30 -6.58
CA VAL A 2 -19.97 -82.93 -7.10
C VAL A 2 -18.96 -82.06 -6.36
N VAL A 3 -17.99 -81.52 -7.10
CA VAL A 3 -16.91 -80.67 -6.58
C VAL A 3 -17.52 -79.32 -6.17
N ARG A 4 -17.63 -79.05 -4.87
CA ARG A 4 -17.99 -77.72 -4.35
C ARG A 4 -16.77 -76.80 -4.44
N LYS A 5 -16.84 -75.82 -5.34
CA LYS A 5 -15.90 -74.69 -5.42
C LYS A 5 -15.81 -73.98 -4.06
N ILE A 6 -14.59 -73.83 -3.56
CA ILE A 6 -14.23 -72.96 -2.44
C ILE A 6 -14.65 -71.53 -2.81
N LYS A 7 -15.58 -70.94 -2.06
CA LYS A 7 -15.96 -69.52 -2.18
C LYS A 7 -14.75 -68.68 -1.76
N LYS A 8 -14.22 -67.87 -2.68
CA LYS A 8 -13.20 -66.87 -2.40
C LYS A 8 -13.67 -65.92 -1.28
N ASN A 9 -12.70 -65.58 -0.43
CA ASN A 9 -12.77 -64.70 0.74
C ASN A 9 -13.49 -63.36 0.46
N PHE A 10 -14.05 -62.82 1.54
CA PHE A 10 -14.67 -61.50 1.69
C PHE A 10 -14.24 -60.48 0.62
N LYS A 11 -15.12 -60.25 -0.35
CA LYS A 11 -14.97 -59.17 -1.34
C LYS A 11 -15.98 -58.10 -0.97
N TYR A 12 -15.55 -57.11 -0.19
CA TYR A 12 -16.29 -55.86 -0.10
C TYR A 12 -16.07 -55.13 -1.42
N ASP A 13 -17.06 -55.18 -2.31
CA ASP A 13 -17.08 -54.34 -3.51
C ASP A 13 -17.69 -52.98 -3.12
N PRO A 14 -16.94 -51.87 -3.24
CA PRO A 14 -17.49 -50.55 -2.98
C PRO A 14 -18.58 -50.23 -4.02
N PRO A 15 -19.58 -49.40 -3.69
CA PRO A 15 -20.45 -48.86 -4.72
C PRO A 15 -19.58 -48.06 -5.69
N GLU A 16 -19.52 -48.50 -6.94
CA GLU A 16 -18.97 -47.71 -8.05
C GLU A 16 -19.88 -46.49 -8.25
N SER A 17 -19.63 -45.41 -7.51
CA SER A 17 -20.12 -44.11 -7.92
C SER A 17 -19.20 -43.57 -9.02
N GLU A 18 -19.31 -44.14 -10.22
CA GLU A 18 -18.78 -43.51 -11.45
C GLU A 18 -19.52 -42.20 -11.79
N GLN A 19 -20.55 -41.84 -11.02
CA GLN A 19 -21.19 -40.53 -11.07
C GLN A 19 -20.75 -39.68 -9.88
N GLU A 20 -19.60 -39.01 -9.98
CA GLU A 20 -19.38 -37.67 -9.40
C GLU A 20 -17.97 -37.18 -9.73
N ASN A 21 -17.82 -36.62 -10.92
CA ASN A 21 -16.73 -35.69 -11.29
C ASN A 21 -16.90 -34.34 -10.55
N SER A 22 -17.15 -34.35 -9.24
CA SER A 22 -17.11 -33.14 -8.42
C SER A 22 -15.74 -33.02 -7.77
N SER A 23 -15.03 -31.92 -8.06
CA SER A 23 -13.70 -31.62 -7.52
C SER A 23 -13.64 -31.66 -5.97
N LYS A 24 -14.80 -31.60 -5.32
CA LYS A 24 -15.02 -31.56 -3.87
C LYS A 24 -14.59 -32.82 -3.12
N TYR A 25 -14.70 -34.00 -3.73
CA TYR A 25 -14.38 -35.28 -3.07
C TYR A 25 -13.11 -35.95 -3.61
N LYS A 26 -12.43 -35.28 -4.56
CA LYS A 26 -11.16 -35.77 -5.13
C LYS A 26 -10.09 -36.03 -4.07
N PRO A 27 -9.86 -35.15 -3.07
CA PRO A 27 -8.86 -35.40 -2.01
C PRO A 27 -9.21 -36.59 -1.11
N LEU A 28 -10.51 -36.80 -0.84
CA LEU A 28 -10.99 -37.94 -0.06
C LEU A 28 -10.85 -39.26 -0.84
N SER A 29 -11.11 -39.23 -2.15
CA SER A 29 -10.90 -40.37 -3.05
C SER A 29 -9.42 -40.73 -3.17
N GLU A 30 -8.55 -39.73 -3.33
CA GLU A 30 -7.09 -39.90 -3.35
C GLU A 30 -6.58 -40.43 -2.00
N GLY A 31 -7.02 -39.85 -0.88
CA GLY A 31 -6.68 -40.34 0.46
C GLY A 31 -7.11 -41.78 0.70
N ARG A 32 -8.31 -42.17 0.25
CA ARG A 32 -8.78 -43.57 0.32
C ARG A 32 -7.93 -44.51 -0.53
N LYS A 33 -7.54 -44.11 -1.75
CA LYS A 33 -6.64 -44.89 -2.61
C LYS A 33 -5.27 -45.08 -1.94
N THR A 34 -4.74 -44.04 -1.30
CA THR A 34 -3.49 -44.11 -0.55
C THR A 34 -3.59 -45.06 0.64
N VAL A 35 -4.64 -44.95 1.46
CA VAL A 35 -4.86 -45.87 2.59
C VAL A 35 -5.03 -47.32 2.11
N TYR A 36 -5.76 -47.54 1.02
CA TYR A 36 -5.92 -48.87 0.44
C TYR A 36 -4.60 -49.44 -0.08
N ALA A 37 -3.79 -48.63 -0.78
CA ALA A 37 -2.46 -49.02 -1.22
C ALA A 37 -1.54 -49.34 -0.03
N LEU A 38 -1.62 -48.57 1.04
CA LEU A 38 -0.85 -48.74 2.27
C LEU A 38 -1.20 -50.05 2.99
N VAL A 39 -2.50 -50.32 3.18
CA VAL A 39 -2.98 -51.60 3.74
C VAL A 39 -2.56 -52.77 2.85
N LYS A 40 -2.64 -52.63 1.53
CA LYS A 40 -2.21 -53.68 0.59
C LYS A 40 -0.70 -53.92 0.62
N ASN A 41 0.12 -52.88 0.83
CA ASN A 41 1.56 -53.01 1.00
C ASN A 41 1.91 -53.68 2.33
N ILE A 42 1.18 -53.38 3.40
CA ILE A 42 1.34 -54.04 4.72
C ILE A 42 1.03 -55.55 4.64
N CYS A 43 0.06 -55.94 3.79
CA CYS A 43 -0.30 -57.35 3.60
C CYS A 43 0.68 -58.15 2.74
N LYS A 44 1.47 -57.54 1.84
CA LYS A 44 2.38 -58.31 0.97
C LYS A 44 3.58 -58.86 1.76
N SER A 45 3.75 -60.17 1.79
CA SER A 45 4.99 -60.81 2.26
C SER A 45 6.15 -60.41 1.33
N ASN A 46 7.31 -60.06 1.89
CA ASN A 46 8.54 -59.91 1.10
C ASN A 46 8.86 -61.28 0.47
N ASP A 47 8.55 -61.46 -0.81
CA ASP A 47 8.97 -62.64 -1.56
C ASP A 47 10.50 -62.70 -1.55
N SER A 48 11.02 -63.89 -1.24
CA SER A 48 12.44 -64.26 -1.08
C SER A 48 13.25 -64.26 -2.38
N THR A 49 12.98 -63.31 -3.28
CA THR A 49 13.86 -62.98 -4.39
C THR A 49 14.14 -61.49 -4.33
N GLY A 50 15.33 -61.12 -3.85
CA GLY A 50 15.83 -59.75 -3.78
C GLY A 50 16.03 -59.10 -5.15
N LYS A 51 14.94 -58.92 -5.90
CA LYS A 51 14.84 -58.10 -7.10
C LYS A 51 13.62 -57.19 -6.98
N SER A 52 13.84 -56.06 -6.33
CA SER A 52 12.97 -54.88 -6.42
C SER A 52 12.92 -54.44 -7.88
N SER A 53 11.88 -54.85 -8.60
CA SER A 53 11.62 -54.36 -9.96
C SER A 53 10.20 -53.84 -10.08
N VAL A 54 9.88 -52.77 -9.35
CA VAL A 54 8.93 -51.74 -9.80
C VAL A 54 9.41 -50.39 -9.26
N LYS A 55 9.86 -49.51 -10.15
CA LYS A 55 10.06 -48.09 -9.86
C LYS A 55 8.68 -47.44 -9.70
N SER A 56 8.34 -46.96 -8.51
CA SER A 56 7.30 -45.94 -8.33
C SER A 56 7.45 -45.26 -6.98
N ASP A 57 7.47 -43.92 -6.98
CA ASP A 57 7.61 -43.00 -5.84
C ASP A 57 6.47 -43.06 -4.79
N GLN A 58 6.04 -44.25 -4.37
CA GLN A 58 5.03 -44.44 -3.33
C GLN A 58 5.70 -44.99 -2.07
N LEU A 59 5.51 -44.29 -0.95
CA LEU A 59 5.96 -44.63 0.41
C LEU A 59 5.97 -46.14 0.68
N GLU A 60 7.14 -46.77 0.56
CA GLU A 60 7.36 -48.12 1.07
C GLU A 60 7.48 -48.03 2.60
N LEU A 61 6.48 -48.56 3.31
CA LEU A 61 6.54 -48.73 4.75
C LEU A 61 7.38 -49.95 5.07
N GLU A 62 8.56 -49.73 5.63
CA GLU A 62 9.40 -50.81 6.15
C GLU A 62 8.76 -51.41 7.41
N LEU A 63 8.24 -52.64 7.28
CA LEU A 63 7.72 -53.41 8.40
C LEU A 63 8.76 -54.43 8.88
N PRO A 64 8.88 -54.66 10.20
CA PRO A 64 9.77 -55.67 10.73
C PRO A 64 9.38 -57.07 10.21
N GLU A 65 10.38 -57.91 9.96
CA GLU A 65 10.16 -59.30 9.57
C GLU A 65 9.50 -60.08 10.70
N ILE A 66 8.65 -61.05 10.34
CA ILE A 66 7.92 -61.85 11.32
C ILE A 66 8.85 -62.68 12.19
N SER A 67 9.96 -63.16 11.63
CA SER A 67 11.06 -63.79 12.38
C SER A 67 11.51 -62.92 13.55
N SER A 68 11.80 -61.64 13.29
CA SER A 68 12.22 -60.67 14.30
C SER A 68 11.11 -60.31 15.30
N ILE A 69 9.84 -60.32 14.88
CA ILE A 69 8.67 -60.10 15.75
C ILE A 69 8.50 -61.28 16.72
N LEU A 70 8.68 -62.51 16.25
CA LEU A 70 8.51 -63.74 17.02
C LEU A 70 9.60 -63.95 18.09
N GLU A 71 10.82 -63.48 17.82
CA GLU A 71 11.94 -63.53 18.75
C GLU A 71 11.88 -62.43 19.83
N ASN A 72 11.17 -61.34 19.56
CA ASN A 72 11.13 -60.18 20.45
C ASN A 72 9.89 -60.17 21.38
N GLU A 73 10.03 -60.81 22.54
CA GLU A 73 8.99 -60.86 23.58
C GLU A 73 8.53 -59.47 24.05
N LYS A 74 9.43 -58.47 24.07
CA LYS A 74 9.07 -57.10 24.45
C LYS A 74 8.16 -56.46 23.40
N PHE A 75 8.43 -56.70 22.12
CA PHE A 75 7.62 -56.18 21.03
C PHE A 75 6.22 -56.81 21.01
N GLN A 76 6.13 -58.13 21.23
CA GLN A 76 4.85 -58.85 21.36
C GLN A 76 4.03 -58.31 22.53
N ASN A 77 4.63 -58.21 23.71
CA ASN A 77 3.95 -57.66 24.88
C ASN A 77 3.54 -56.20 24.68
N LEU A 78 4.30 -55.40 23.92
CA LEU A 78 3.97 -54.01 23.65
C LEU A 78 2.73 -53.83 22.76
N LEU A 79 2.54 -54.70 21.75
CA LEU A 79 1.45 -54.58 20.77
C LEU A 79 0.25 -55.49 21.07
N LEU A 80 0.46 -56.62 21.73
CA LEU A 80 -0.57 -57.63 22.01
C LEU A 80 -0.89 -57.77 23.49
N LYS A 81 -0.09 -57.16 24.39
CA LYS A 81 -0.21 -57.29 25.85
C LYS A 81 -0.02 -58.73 26.37
N SER A 82 0.44 -59.62 25.50
CA SER A 82 0.80 -61.01 25.79
C SER A 82 1.78 -61.52 24.73
N GLU A 83 2.49 -62.59 25.05
CA GLU A 83 3.29 -63.32 24.07
C GLU A 83 2.41 -64.15 23.13
N PHE A 84 2.90 -64.42 21.92
CA PHE A 84 2.22 -65.34 21.02
C PHE A 84 2.19 -66.75 21.61
N PRO A 85 1.04 -67.43 21.62
CA PRO A 85 0.98 -68.85 21.96
C PRO A 85 1.90 -69.67 21.07
N GLU A 86 2.50 -70.73 21.61
CA GLU A 86 3.49 -71.57 20.92
C GLU A 86 2.95 -72.15 19.60
N TYR A 87 1.68 -72.54 19.56
CA TYR A 87 0.97 -72.98 18.35
C TYR A 87 0.92 -71.91 17.24
N VAL A 88 0.81 -70.62 17.61
CA VAL A 88 0.78 -69.51 16.65
C VAL A 88 2.19 -69.22 16.14
N LYS A 89 3.20 -69.29 17.02
CA LYS A 89 4.62 -69.18 16.64
C LYS A 89 4.99 -70.27 15.62
N ASP A 90 4.63 -71.52 15.89
CA ASP A 90 4.88 -72.66 15.00
C ASP A 90 4.21 -72.50 13.63
N LYS A 91 2.98 -71.98 13.59
CA LYS A 91 2.23 -71.77 12.35
C LYS A 91 2.81 -70.63 11.51
N LEU A 92 3.34 -69.59 12.14
CA LEU A 92 4.00 -68.48 11.46
C LEU A 92 5.43 -68.84 10.97
N ILE A 93 6.15 -69.73 11.68
CA ILE A 93 7.48 -70.20 11.28
C ILE A 93 7.40 -71.17 10.09
N LYS A 94 6.42 -72.08 10.06
CA LYS A 94 6.24 -73.04 8.96
C LYS A 94 5.82 -72.39 7.65
N ASN A 95 5.24 -71.18 7.71
CA ASN A 95 4.74 -70.42 6.58
C ASN A 95 3.82 -71.22 5.62
N ASP A 96 2.98 -72.09 6.19
CA ASP A 96 2.06 -72.95 5.43
C ASP A 96 0.81 -72.21 4.90
N ASP A 97 0.50 -71.03 5.46
CA ASP A 97 -0.71 -70.25 5.14
C ASP A 97 -0.39 -68.75 5.06
N GLN A 98 -0.09 -68.29 3.85
CA GLN A 98 0.24 -66.90 3.57
C GLN A 98 -0.87 -65.96 4.05
N SER A 99 -2.15 -66.31 3.88
CA SER A 99 -3.27 -65.46 4.31
C SER A 99 -3.35 -65.28 5.83
N PHE A 100 -2.89 -66.26 6.60
CA PHE A 100 -2.78 -66.15 8.06
C PHE A 100 -1.67 -65.16 8.46
N GLU A 101 -0.54 -65.19 7.74
CA GLU A 101 0.57 -64.24 7.92
C GLU A 101 0.12 -62.79 7.67
N GLU A 102 -0.57 -62.54 6.55
CA GLU A 102 -1.04 -61.20 6.17
C GLU A 102 -2.01 -60.62 7.23
N LEU A 103 -2.90 -61.46 7.76
CA LEU A 103 -3.85 -61.06 8.79
C LEU A 103 -3.16 -60.69 10.10
N ILE A 104 -2.17 -61.49 10.53
CA ILE A 104 -1.42 -61.20 11.75
C ILE A 104 -0.64 -59.89 11.61
N ARG A 105 0.00 -59.64 10.46
CA ARG A 105 0.67 -58.34 10.19
C ARG A 105 -0.30 -57.17 10.29
N LEU A 106 -1.51 -57.31 9.73
CA LEU A 106 -2.54 -56.26 9.78
C LEU A 106 -3.02 -56.00 11.22
N ILE A 107 -3.21 -57.06 12.03
CA ILE A 107 -3.61 -56.94 13.43
C ILE A 107 -2.52 -56.22 14.24
N LEU A 108 -1.25 -56.59 14.05
CA LEU A 108 -0.13 -55.93 14.72
C LEU A 108 -0.03 -54.45 14.35
N PHE A 109 -0.18 -54.11 13.07
CA PHE A 109 -0.20 -52.73 12.61
C PHE A 109 -1.40 -51.95 13.16
N ALA A 110 -2.59 -52.56 13.19
CA ALA A 110 -3.78 -51.93 13.76
C ALA A 110 -3.58 -51.61 15.25
N ASN A 111 -3.02 -52.54 16.02
CA ASN A 111 -2.72 -52.30 17.44
C ASN A 111 -1.65 -51.22 17.62
N PHE A 112 -0.65 -51.16 16.74
CA PHE A 112 0.32 -50.07 16.76
C PHE A 112 -0.36 -48.70 16.53
N VAL A 113 -1.21 -48.59 15.52
CA VAL A 113 -1.93 -47.33 15.23
C VAL A 113 -2.88 -46.94 16.37
N LEU A 114 -3.61 -47.90 16.94
CA LEU A 114 -4.62 -47.61 17.96
C LEU A 114 -4.01 -47.33 19.34
N ASP A 115 -3.00 -48.09 19.76
CA ASP A 115 -2.48 -48.01 21.13
C ASP A 115 -1.16 -47.21 21.23
N ARG A 116 -0.45 -46.99 20.12
CA ARG A 116 0.90 -46.39 20.12
C ARG A 116 1.05 -45.11 19.32
N VAL A 117 0.09 -44.76 18.45
CA VAL A 117 0.07 -43.45 17.78
C VAL A 117 -0.78 -42.49 18.61
N ALA A 118 -0.14 -41.46 19.15
CA ALA A 118 -0.82 -40.40 19.87
C ALA A 118 -1.13 -39.22 18.94
N ILE A 119 -2.37 -38.74 18.98
CA ILE A 119 -2.79 -37.51 18.30
C ILE A 119 -3.00 -36.44 19.37
N THR A 120 -2.25 -35.36 19.29
CA THR A 120 -2.47 -34.18 20.15
C THR A 120 -3.62 -33.37 19.59
N ILE A 121 -4.78 -33.46 20.22
CA ILE A 121 -5.96 -32.66 19.85
C ILE A 121 -5.95 -31.38 20.67
N VAL A 122 -5.73 -30.26 19.98
CA VAL A 122 -5.83 -28.92 20.57
C VAL A 122 -7.23 -28.38 20.30
N THR A 123 -8.04 -28.24 21.34
CA THR A 123 -9.40 -27.68 21.22
C THR A 123 -9.41 -26.24 21.71
N ALA A 124 -9.59 -25.30 20.80
CA ALA A 124 -9.72 -23.89 21.16
C ALA A 124 -11.13 -23.56 21.68
N LYS A 125 -11.23 -22.58 22.57
CA LYS A 125 -12.51 -22.14 23.17
C LYS A 125 -13.39 -21.35 22.20
N ASN A 126 -12.77 -20.71 21.21
CA ASN A 126 -13.43 -19.96 20.16
C ASN A 126 -12.58 -20.01 18.88
N GLU A 127 -13.17 -19.57 17.77
CA GLU A 127 -12.55 -19.56 16.45
C GLU A 127 -11.28 -18.68 16.41
N ASP A 128 -11.29 -17.52 17.07
CA ASP A 128 -10.15 -16.59 17.06
C ASP A 128 -8.90 -17.18 17.73
N TYR A 129 -9.05 -17.80 18.92
CA TYR A 129 -7.96 -18.52 19.57
C TYR A 129 -7.52 -19.74 18.75
N ALA A 130 -8.44 -20.39 18.01
CA ALA A 130 -8.09 -21.50 17.12
C ALA A 130 -7.16 -21.01 16.00
N PHE A 131 -7.44 -19.85 15.41
CA PHE A 131 -6.60 -19.25 14.38
C PHE A 131 -5.24 -18.80 14.94
N ASP A 132 -5.19 -18.16 16.10
CA ASP A 132 -3.92 -17.73 16.72
C ASP A 132 -3.03 -18.95 17.07
N MET A 133 -3.63 -20.03 17.58
CA MET A 133 -2.93 -21.29 17.82
C MET A 133 -2.49 -21.97 16.53
N PHE A 134 -3.35 -21.96 15.50
CA PHE A 134 -3.03 -22.51 14.18
C PHE A 134 -1.84 -21.79 13.55
N GLU A 135 -1.79 -20.46 13.61
CA GLU A 135 -0.63 -19.69 13.14
C GLU A 135 0.66 -20.03 13.88
N SER A 136 0.56 -20.16 15.20
CA SER A 136 1.71 -20.51 16.05
C SER A 136 2.21 -21.93 15.80
N LEU A 137 1.33 -22.82 15.30
CA LEU A 137 1.62 -24.23 15.03
C LEU A 137 1.94 -24.52 13.55
N ASN A 138 1.70 -23.57 12.65
CA ASN A 138 1.91 -23.77 11.22
C ASN A 138 3.42 -23.81 10.90
N THR A 139 3.88 -24.92 10.31
CA THR A 139 5.30 -25.21 10.06
C THR A 139 5.93 -24.35 8.95
N THR A 140 5.13 -23.60 8.19
CA THR A 140 5.61 -22.62 7.20
C THR A 140 6.05 -21.29 7.83
N GLY A 141 5.67 -21.03 9.10
CA GLY A 141 6.04 -19.81 9.84
C GLY A 141 5.38 -18.50 9.38
N GLU A 142 4.54 -18.53 8.33
CA GLU A 142 3.88 -17.34 7.78
C GLU A 142 2.36 -17.34 8.10
N PRO A 143 1.85 -16.31 8.79
CA PRO A 143 0.42 -16.21 9.15
C PRO A 143 -0.45 -15.85 7.94
N LEU A 144 -1.63 -16.44 7.83
CA LEU A 144 -2.61 -16.10 6.79
C LEU A 144 -3.01 -14.63 6.89
N THR A 145 -3.19 -13.96 5.77
CA THR A 145 -3.64 -12.57 5.77
C THR A 145 -5.08 -12.45 6.26
N ALA A 146 -5.45 -11.27 6.77
CA ALA A 146 -6.83 -11.02 7.19
C ALA A 146 -7.83 -11.21 6.03
N PHE A 147 -7.43 -10.92 4.78
CA PHE A 147 -8.28 -11.14 3.61
C PHE A 147 -8.46 -12.63 3.26
N GLU A 148 -7.39 -13.45 3.35
CA GLU A 148 -7.47 -14.90 3.09
C GLU A 148 -8.43 -15.61 4.07
N THR A 149 -8.45 -15.18 5.33
CA THR A 149 -9.42 -15.68 6.32
C THR A 149 -10.85 -15.16 6.10
N PHE A 150 -10.99 -14.02 5.42
CA PHE A 150 -12.28 -13.41 5.12
C PHE A 150 -12.95 -13.97 3.85
N LYS A 151 -12.16 -14.34 2.82
CA LYS A 151 -12.66 -14.89 1.54
C LYS A 151 -13.68 -16.04 1.71
N PRO A 152 -13.48 -17.06 2.58
CA PRO A 152 -14.46 -18.11 2.81
C PRO A 152 -15.85 -17.60 3.25
N LYS A 153 -15.91 -16.48 4.00
CA LYS A 153 -17.17 -15.88 4.46
C LYS A 153 -17.96 -15.30 3.28
N ILE A 154 -17.28 -14.68 2.33
CA ILE A 154 -17.89 -14.16 1.10
C ILE A 154 -18.47 -15.32 0.26
N ILE A 155 -17.69 -16.39 0.08
CA ILE A 155 -18.11 -17.59 -0.67
C ILE A 155 -19.35 -18.23 -0.03
N ASN A 156 -19.38 -18.31 1.31
CA ASN A 156 -20.50 -18.87 2.05
C ASN A 156 -21.78 -18.03 1.88
N ALA A 157 -21.68 -16.70 1.83
CA ALA A 157 -22.81 -15.81 1.62
C ALA A 157 -23.46 -15.99 0.22
N GLU A 158 -22.66 -16.14 -0.83
CA GLU A 158 -23.12 -16.34 -2.22
C GLU A 158 -23.54 -17.79 -2.53
N LYS A 159 -23.25 -18.73 -1.62
CA LYS A 159 -23.36 -20.19 -1.78
C LYS A 159 -22.39 -20.74 -2.84
N LEU A 160 -21.76 -21.88 -2.55
CA LEU A 160 -20.71 -22.48 -3.39
C LEU A 160 -21.09 -22.68 -4.87
N SER A 161 -22.36 -22.97 -5.18
CA SER A 161 -22.81 -23.19 -6.56
C SER A 161 -23.01 -21.91 -7.37
N GLY A 162 -23.18 -20.75 -6.71
CA GLY A 162 -23.44 -19.45 -7.33
C GLY A 162 -22.23 -18.52 -7.38
N TYR A 163 -21.21 -18.77 -6.55
CA TYR A 163 -20.07 -17.86 -6.36
C TYR A 163 -19.33 -17.52 -7.66
N GLU A 164 -18.94 -18.50 -8.47
CA GLU A 164 -18.16 -18.28 -9.72
C GLU A 164 -18.88 -17.37 -10.73
N ARG A 165 -20.22 -17.28 -10.67
CA ARG A 165 -21.02 -16.40 -11.55
C ARG A 165 -21.46 -15.11 -10.86
N SER A 166 -21.14 -14.95 -9.58
CA SER A 166 -21.56 -13.82 -8.77
C SER A 166 -20.71 -12.58 -9.07
N LYS A 167 -21.28 -11.40 -8.77
CA LYS A 167 -20.50 -10.14 -8.81
C LYS A 167 -19.42 -10.13 -7.74
N SER A 168 -19.67 -10.76 -6.59
CA SER A 168 -18.69 -10.89 -5.50
C SER A 168 -17.41 -11.58 -5.94
N HIS A 169 -17.47 -12.56 -6.84
CA HIS A 169 -16.28 -13.21 -7.38
C HIS A 169 -15.40 -12.25 -8.18
N GLN A 170 -15.98 -11.42 -9.05
CA GLN A 170 -15.24 -10.40 -9.81
C GLN A 170 -14.57 -9.37 -8.88
N TYR A 171 -15.25 -9.00 -7.80
CA TYR A 171 -14.69 -8.08 -6.81
C TYR A 171 -13.55 -8.72 -6.01
N VAL A 172 -13.69 -10.00 -5.62
CA VAL A 172 -12.63 -10.75 -4.95
C VAL A 172 -11.43 -10.91 -5.86
N GLU A 173 -11.61 -11.24 -7.13
CA GLU A 173 -10.54 -11.37 -8.12
C GLU A 173 -9.75 -10.05 -8.26
N ALA A 174 -10.43 -8.90 -8.30
CA ALA A 174 -9.76 -7.60 -8.32
C ALA A 174 -8.90 -7.33 -7.07
N ILE A 175 -9.36 -7.78 -5.90
CA ILE A 175 -8.60 -7.67 -4.64
C ILE A 175 -7.40 -8.62 -4.65
N GLU A 176 -7.60 -9.88 -5.06
CA GLU A 176 -6.53 -10.88 -5.16
C GLU A 176 -5.45 -10.43 -6.14
N ASN A 177 -5.83 -9.94 -7.31
CA ASN A 177 -4.90 -9.39 -8.30
C ASN A 177 -4.04 -8.24 -7.75
N TYR A 178 -4.54 -7.45 -6.80
CA TYR A 178 -3.73 -6.45 -6.09
C TYR A 178 -2.79 -7.10 -5.08
N LEU A 179 -3.30 -7.98 -4.21
CA LEU A 179 -2.50 -8.63 -3.16
C LEU A 179 -1.45 -9.61 -3.71
N GLU A 180 -1.68 -10.21 -4.87
CA GLU A 180 -0.72 -11.07 -5.55
C GLU A 180 0.32 -10.28 -6.34
N SER A 181 -0.01 -9.04 -6.74
CA SER A 181 0.98 -8.14 -7.36
C SER A 181 2.07 -7.68 -6.37
N THR A 182 1.81 -7.79 -5.07
CA THR A 182 2.78 -7.46 -4.02
C THR A 182 3.61 -8.70 -3.70
N GLY A 183 4.83 -8.74 -4.25
CA GLY A 183 5.67 -9.94 -4.38
C GLY A 183 5.74 -10.88 -3.17
N LYS A 184 6.58 -10.59 -2.17
CA LYS A 184 6.88 -11.55 -1.08
C LYS A 184 5.73 -11.62 -0.07
N SER A 185 5.68 -12.71 0.71
CA SER A 185 4.65 -12.94 1.73
C SER A 185 4.53 -11.81 2.77
N ASN A 186 5.66 -11.26 3.25
CA ASN A 186 5.65 -10.09 4.14
C ASN A 186 5.07 -8.83 3.47
N ASP A 187 5.38 -8.59 2.19
CA ASP A 187 4.87 -7.44 1.44
C ASP A 187 3.35 -7.58 1.25
N LYS A 188 2.88 -8.81 1.01
CA LYS A 188 1.44 -9.14 0.93
C LYS A 188 0.72 -8.86 2.25
N GLN A 189 1.35 -9.16 3.39
CA GLN A 189 0.77 -8.87 4.70
C GLN A 189 0.66 -7.36 4.95
N GLU A 190 1.72 -6.59 4.63
CA GLU A 190 1.70 -5.14 4.77
C GLU A 190 0.69 -4.48 3.82
N ALA A 191 0.63 -4.93 2.56
CA ALA A 191 -0.32 -4.47 1.57
C ALA A 191 -1.77 -4.75 1.98
N THR A 192 -2.04 -5.94 2.54
CA THR A 192 -3.35 -6.31 3.11
C THR A 192 -3.70 -5.40 4.27
N SER A 193 -2.75 -5.18 5.19
CA SER A 193 -2.94 -4.31 6.36
C SER A 193 -3.26 -2.86 5.93
N ARG A 194 -2.52 -2.30 4.96
CA ARG A 194 -2.78 -0.97 4.41
C ARG A 194 -4.16 -0.88 3.75
N LEU A 195 -4.53 -1.88 2.96
CA LEU A 195 -5.83 -1.95 2.31
C LEU A 195 -6.96 -1.94 3.34
N ILE A 196 -6.91 -2.83 4.33
CA ILE A 196 -7.98 -2.97 5.32
C ILE A 196 -8.08 -1.73 6.21
N VAL A 197 -6.97 -1.13 6.63
CA VAL A 197 -6.99 0.11 7.43
C VAL A 197 -7.59 1.27 6.65
N SER A 198 -7.22 1.43 5.38
CA SER A 198 -7.78 2.49 4.52
C SER A 198 -9.26 2.26 4.22
N PHE A 199 -9.63 1.00 3.97
CA PHE A 199 -11.01 0.58 3.76
C PHE A 199 -11.86 0.78 5.01
N ALA A 200 -11.37 0.46 6.21
CA ALA A 200 -12.11 0.64 7.45
C ALA A 200 -12.49 2.11 7.69
N LEU A 201 -11.56 3.01 7.38
CA LEU A 201 -11.83 4.46 7.39
C LEU A 201 -12.87 4.86 6.34
N ALA A 202 -12.75 4.35 5.10
CA ALA A 202 -13.71 4.64 4.03
C ALA A 202 -15.12 4.08 4.33
N GLU A 203 -15.19 2.92 4.97
CA GLU A 203 -16.41 2.15 5.21
C GLU A 203 -17.17 2.66 6.43
N LYS A 204 -16.50 2.78 7.60
CA LYS A 204 -17.14 3.14 8.87
C LYS A 204 -16.63 4.43 9.51
N GLY A 205 -15.52 4.99 9.01
CA GLY A 205 -14.85 6.13 9.64
C GLY A 205 -14.02 5.76 10.87
N GLU A 206 -13.87 4.47 11.16
CA GLU A 206 -13.21 3.98 12.36
C GLU A 206 -11.67 3.93 12.20
N LYS A 207 -10.95 4.12 13.32
CA LYS A 207 -9.51 3.91 13.38
C LYS A 207 -9.23 2.43 13.63
N LEU A 208 -8.77 1.72 12.61
CA LEU A 208 -8.35 0.34 12.73
C LEU A 208 -6.83 0.23 12.97
N SER A 209 -6.40 -0.68 13.85
CA SER A 209 -4.98 -0.94 14.07
C SER A 209 -4.38 -1.86 13.00
N LYS A 210 -3.05 -1.97 12.98
CA LYS A 210 -2.32 -2.90 12.12
C LYS A 210 -2.32 -4.35 12.64
N ARG A 211 -3.00 -4.64 13.77
CA ARG A 211 -3.04 -5.99 14.36
C ARG A 211 -3.95 -6.90 13.54
N LEU A 212 -3.45 -8.07 13.18
CA LEU A 212 -4.17 -9.05 12.36
C LEU A 212 -5.52 -9.45 12.96
N SER A 213 -5.56 -9.74 14.26
CA SER A 213 -6.78 -10.14 14.96
C SER A 213 -7.88 -9.07 14.91
N GLU A 214 -7.52 -7.79 15.06
CA GLU A 214 -8.46 -6.68 14.94
C GLU A 214 -8.96 -6.49 13.51
N GLN A 215 -8.09 -6.69 12.50
CA GLN A 215 -8.46 -6.61 11.09
C GLN A 215 -9.42 -7.73 10.68
N ARG A 216 -9.16 -8.96 11.12
CA ARG A 216 -10.04 -10.12 10.91
C ARG A 216 -11.42 -9.88 11.52
N ARG A 217 -11.44 -9.46 12.79
CA ARG A 217 -12.69 -9.14 13.49
C ARG A 217 -13.46 -8.02 12.79
N PHE A 218 -12.78 -6.95 12.35
CA PHE A 218 -13.43 -5.87 11.63
C PHE A 218 -14.11 -6.35 10.35
N LEU A 219 -13.42 -7.14 9.51
CA LEU A 219 -14.00 -7.66 8.27
C LEU A 219 -15.17 -8.62 8.55
N LYS A 220 -14.99 -9.55 9.48
CA LYS A 220 -16.01 -10.53 9.88
C LYS A 220 -17.26 -9.83 10.43
N ASP A 221 -17.09 -9.02 11.47
CA ASP A 221 -18.21 -8.37 12.16
C ASP A 221 -18.93 -7.37 11.26
N SER A 222 -18.20 -6.65 10.40
CA SER A 222 -18.82 -5.67 9.50
C SER A 222 -19.59 -6.33 8.36
N PHE A 223 -19.17 -7.51 7.91
CA PHE A 223 -19.83 -8.24 6.85
C PHE A 223 -21.01 -9.07 7.35
N GLU A 224 -20.86 -9.79 8.46
CA GLU A 224 -21.89 -10.67 9.03
C GLU A 224 -23.08 -9.88 9.61
N LYS A 225 -22.87 -8.62 10.03
CA LYS A 225 -23.95 -7.73 10.50
C LYS A 225 -24.87 -7.25 9.38
N LEU A 226 -24.49 -7.39 8.10
CA LEU A 226 -25.30 -6.91 6.98
C LEU A 226 -26.45 -7.91 6.70
N PRO A 227 -27.73 -7.48 6.79
CA PRO A 227 -28.88 -8.37 6.68
C PRO A 227 -29.13 -8.92 5.26
N GLU A 228 -28.78 -8.16 4.22
CA GLU A 228 -29.09 -8.51 2.83
C GLU A 228 -27.85 -8.89 2.02
N LEU A 229 -28.00 -9.88 1.13
CA LEU A 229 -26.95 -10.26 0.17
C LEU A 229 -26.49 -9.07 -0.69
N LYS A 230 -27.43 -8.19 -1.06
CA LYS A 230 -27.09 -6.99 -1.84
C LYS A 230 -26.14 -6.06 -1.06
N GLN A 231 -26.36 -5.89 0.24
CA GLN A 231 -25.48 -5.06 1.08
C GLN A 231 -24.11 -5.71 1.29
N GLN A 232 -24.08 -7.04 1.43
CA GLN A 232 -22.84 -7.82 1.47
C GLN A 232 -22.04 -7.69 0.17
N GLN A 233 -22.69 -7.80 -0.98
CA GLN A 233 -22.07 -7.55 -2.30
C GLN A 233 -21.51 -6.13 -2.40
N GLU A 234 -22.23 -5.14 -1.86
CA GLU A 234 -21.80 -3.74 -1.84
C GLU A 234 -20.57 -3.49 -0.95
N PHE A 235 -20.48 -4.19 0.19
CA PHE A 235 -19.29 -4.17 1.04
C PHE A 235 -18.05 -4.71 0.30
N VAL A 236 -18.18 -5.87 -0.35
CA VAL A 236 -17.09 -6.49 -1.13
C VAL A 236 -16.73 -5.62 -2.34
N ARG A 237 -17.73 -5.03 -3.00
CA ARG A 237 -17.53 -4.06 -4.09
C ARG A 237 -16.69 -2.88 -3.61
N HIS A 238 -17.04 -2.26 -2.48
CA HIS A 238 -16.29 -1.13 -1.95
C HIS A 238 -14.86 -1.50 -1.57
N LEU A 239 -14.64 -2.69 -0.99
CA LEU A 239 -13.31 -3.22 -0.72
C LEU A 239 -12.49 -3.40 -2.02
N SER A 240 -13.12 -3.87 -3.10
CA SER A 240 -12.45 -3.97 -4.41
C SER A 240 -12.10 -2.60 -5.01
N HIS A 241 -12.93 -1.58 -4.79
CA HIS A 241 -12.65 -0.21 -5.21
C HIS A 241 -11.44 0.35 -4.45
N ALA A 242 -11.36 0.09 -3.14
CA ALA A 242 -10.20 0.44 -2.33
C ALA A 242 -8.91 -0.24 -2.84
N ALA A 243 -8.97 -1.53 -3.19
CA ALA A 243 -7.83 -2.27 -3.72
C ALA A 243 -7.35 -1.70 -5.07
N LEU A 244 -8.27 -1.43 -6.00
CA LEU A 244 -7.94 -0.82 -7.30
C LEU A 244 -7.33 0.57 -7.12
N PHE A 245 -7.95 1.43 -6.29
CA PHE A 245 -7.45 2.78 -6.06
C PHE A 245 -6.04 2.77 -5.47
N ILE A 246 -5.79 1.94 -4.44
CA ILE A 246 -4.47 1.85 -3.81
C ILE A 246 -3.43 1.31 -4.81
N ARG A 247 -3.78 0.28 -5.59
CA ARG A 247 -2.88 -0.32 -6.59
C ARG A 247 -2.35 0.70 -7.60
N TYR A 248 -3.25 1.52 -8.16
CA TYR A 248 -2.93 2.40 -9.29
C TYR A 248 -2.60 3.83 -8.86
N SER A 249 -3.33 4.37 -7.89
CA SER A 249 -3.16 5.76 -7.44
C SER A 249 -2.14 5.90 -6.32
N TRP A 250 -1.86 4.82 -5.57
CA TRP A 250 -0.94 4.82 -4.43
C TRP A 250 0.08 3.66 -4.45
N PRO A 251 0.84 3.45 -5.55
CA PRO A 251 1.80 2.37 -5.58
C PRO A 251 2.98 2.65 -4.65
N ASP A 252 3.55 1.59 -4.08
CA ASP A 252 4.61 1.66 -3.07
C ASP A 252 5.92 2.21 -3.61
N ASP A 253 6.22 1.92 -4.87
CA ASP A 253 7.33 2.54 -5.57
C ASP A 253 7.01 4.00 -5.89
N LYS A 254 7.67 4.91 -5.17
CA LYS A 254 7.53 6.36 -5.33
C LYS A 254 8.04 6.88 -6.69
N SER A 255 8.81 6.08 -7.42
CA SER A 255 9.24 6.42 -8.79
C SER A 255 8.07 6.31 -9.78
N LEU A 256 7.17 5.34 -9.59
CA LEU A 256 6.01 5.12 -10.45
C LEU A 256 5.02 6.28 -10.38
N THR A 257 4.40 6.61 -11.51
CA THR A 257 3.39 7.68 -11.60
C THR A 257 2.04 7.14 -11.21
N SER A 258 1.35 7.86 -10.32
CA SER A 258 -0.02 7.55 -9.95
C SER A 258 -0.93 7.62 -11.17
N SER A 259 -1.87 6.68 -11.27
CA SER A 259 -2.94 6.68 -12.27
C SER A 259 -4.28 6.40 -11.61
N ILE A 260 -5.38 6.69 -12.32
CA ILE A 260 -6.74 6.51 -11.80
C ILE A 260 -7.46 5.54 -12.74
N TYR A 261 -7.19 4.26 -12.54
CA TYR A 261 -7.76 3.19 -13.36
C TYR A 261 -9.30 3.19 -13.32
N SER A 262 -9.94 2.97 -14.48
CA SER A 262 -11.41 2.93 -14.65
C SER A 262 -12.12 4.28 -14.43
N ALA A 263 -11.34 5.37 -14.30
CA ALA A 263 -11.80 6.75 -14.26
C ALA A 263 -10.72 7.67 -14.88
N GLU A 264 -10.20 7.26 -16.04
CA GLU A 264 -9.15 7.96 -16.78
C GLU A 264 -9.54 9.40 -17.10
N GLU A 265 -10.84 9.68 -17.22
CA GLU A 265 -11.38 11.02 -17.45
C GLU A 265 -11.10 11.99 -16.29
N ALA A 266 -10.83 11.48 -15.09
CA ALA A 266 -10.45 12.28 -13.93
C ALA A 266 -8.94 12.61 -13.90
N GLN A 267 -8.13 12.01 -14.77
CA GLN A 267 -6.68 12.16 -14.79
C GLN A 267 -6.23 13.45 -15.48
N THR A 268 -6.37 14.57 -14.78
CA THR A 268 -5.68 15.81 -15.16
C THR A 268 -4.28 15.87 -14.55
N ASP A 269 -3.37 16.62 -15.16
CA ASP A 269 -2.00 16.78 -14.65
C ASP A 269 -1.97 17.30 -13.21
N GLU A 270 -2.85 18.24 -12.87
CA GLU A 270 -3.01 18.77 -11.51
C GLU A 270 -3.48 17.70 -10.52
N VAL A 271 -4.45 16.86 -10.90
CA VAL A 271 -4.99 15.80 -10.03
C VAL A 271 -3.93 14.73 -9.76
N ILE A 272 -3.20 14.30 -10.78
CA ILE A 272 -2.13 13.31 -10.61
C ILE A 272 -0.99 13.89 -9.78
N LEU A 273 -0.63 15.16 -9.97
CA LEU A 273 0.32 15.86 -9.12
C LEU A 273 -0.14 15.86 -7.66
N CYS A 274 -1.39 16.22 -7.40
CA CYS A 274 -1.97 16.26 -6.05
C CYS A 274 -1.92 14.89 -5.36
N ILE A 275 -2.33 13.82 -6.06
CA ILE A 275 -2.26 12.45 -5.54
C ILE A 275 -0.80 12.05 -5.27
N ASP A 276 0.11 12.34 -6.20
CA ASP A 276 1.54 12.02 -6.05
C ASP A 276 2.17 12.76 -4.86
N LEU A 277 1.80 14.03 -4.65
CA LEU A 277 2.21 14.81 -3.48
C LEU A 277 1.75 14.14 -2.18
N LEU A 278 0.44 13.89 -2.03
CA LEU A 278 -0.14 13.24 -0.85
C LEU A 278 0.54 11.90 -0.55
N ARG A 279 0.88 11.15 -1.61
CA ARG A 279 1.63 9.90 -1.54
C ARG A 279 3.07 10.11 -1.07
N LYS A 280 3.81 11.07 -1.64
CA LYS A 280 5.24 11.27 -1.33
C LYS A 280 5.49 11.59 0.14
N PHE A 281 4.62 12.38 0.79
CA PHE A 281 4.73 12.65 2.24
C PHE A 281 3.93 11.67 3.12
N ASN A 282 3.48 10.54 2.56
CA ASN A 282 2.81 9.43 3.26
C ASN A 282 1.50 9.84 3.97
N HIS A 283 0.66 10.67 3.36
CA HIS A 283 -0.60 11.14 3.96
C HIS A 283 -1.75 10.13 3.83
N THR A 284 -1.55 8.92 4.33
CA THR A 284 -2.45 7.77 4.11
C THR A 284 -3.87 7.96 4.66
N ILE A 285 -4.08 8.87 5.62
CA ILE A 285 -5.43 9.19 6.12
C ILE A 285 -6.36 9.71 5.02
N THR A 286 -5.80 10.32 3.96
CA THR A 286 -6.56 10.80 2.80
C THR A 286 -7.08 9.69 1.90
N LEU A 287 -6.53 8.47 1.99
CA LEU A 287 -7.02 7.33 1.23
C LEU A 287 -8.50 7.06 1.54
N GLY A 288 -8.93 7.21 2.80
CA GLY A 288 -10.33 7.03 3.20
C GLY A 288 -11.31 7.87 2.37
N PRO A 289 -11.26 9.21 2.44
CA PRO A 289 -12.13 10.06 1.64
C PRO A 289 -11.90 9.90 0.12
N LEU A 290 -10.65 9.76 -0.34
CA LEU A 290 -10.36 9.60 -1.78
C LEU A 290 -11.00 8.33 -2.38
N ILE A 291 -10.89 7.20 -1.67
CA ILE A 291 -11.54 5.93 -2.04
C ILE A 291 -13.06 6.13 -2.15
N ARG A 292 -13.66 7.00 -1.33
CA ARG A 292 -15.10 7.25 -1.36
C ARG A 292 -15.55 8.00 -2.59
N PHE A 293 -14.88 9.08 -2.94
CA PHE A 293 -15.17 9.78 -4.20
C PHE A 293 -14.87 8.90 -5.41
N TYR A 294 -13.78 8.13 -5.40
CA TYR A 294 -13.46 7.19 -6.48
C TYR A 294 -14.51 6.07 -6.61
N SER A 295 -14.94 5.51 -5.49
CA SER A 295 -15.96 4.47 -5.44
C SER A 295 -17.30 4.96 -5.98
N GLU A 296 -17.63 6.25 -5.76
CA GLU A 296 -18.84 6.87 -6.30
C GLU A 296 -18.83 6.89 -7.84
N ILE A 297 -17.72 7.27 -8.49
CA ILE A 297 -17.58 7.26 -9.97
C ILE A 297 -17.92 5.88 -10.55
N ARG A 298 -17.44 4.81 -9.90
CA ARG A 298 -17.62 3.43 -10.38
C ARG A 298 -19.00 2.85 -10.05
N ARG A 299 -19.72 3.48 -9.13
CA ARG A 299 -21.02 3.02 -8.65
C ARG A 299 -22.18 3.66 -9.40
N VAL A 300 -22.08 4.96 -9.69
CA VAL A 300 -23.17 5.74 -10.27
C VAL A 300 -23.53 5.24 -11.67
N SER A 301 -24.79 5.45 -12.03
CA SER A 301 -25.25 5.26 -13.41
C SER A 301 -24.57 6.26 -14.37
N PRO A 302 -24.51 5.95 -15.69
CA PRO A 302 -23.76 6.76 -16.67
C PRO A 302 -24.15 8.24 -16.69
N GLU A 303 -25.41 8.57 -16.39
CA GLU A 303 -25.96 9.93 -16.36
C GLU A 303 -25.31 10.81 -15.29
N PHE A 304 -24.93 10.23 -14.15
CA PHE A 304 -24.30 10.96 -13.03
C PHE A 304 -22.77 10.82 -13.01
N ARG A 305 -22.18 10.03 -13.93
CA ARG A 305 -20.74 9.76 -13.96
C ARG A 305 -19.90 11.04 -14.08
N THR A 306 -20.29 11.98 -14.94
CA THR A 306 -19.57 13.26 -15.11
C THR A 306 -19.58 14.09 -13.83
N ILE A 307 -20.70 14.12 -13.11
CA ILE A 307 -20.81 14.83 -11.83
C ILE A 307 -19.91 14.17 -10.79
N ALA A 308 -19.91 12.84 -10.70
CA ALA A 308 -19.03 12.10 -9.79
C ALA A 308 -17.54 12.32 -10.10
N ILE A 309 -17.16 12.40 -11.38
CA ILE A 309 -15.79 12.72 -11.81
C ILE A 309 -15.40 14.12 -11.35
N ASN A 310 -16.24 15.13 -11.60
CA ASN A 310 -15.96 16.50 -11.16
C ASN A 310 -15.87 16.60 -9.64
N ASN A 311 -16.77 15.94 -8.91
CA ASN A 311 -16.72 15.85 -7.45
C ASN A 311 -15.41 15.22 -6.96
N PHE A 312 -14.92 14.18 -7.63
CA PHE A 312 -13.64 13.55 -7.30
C PHE A 312 -12.45 14.48 -7.57
N ILE A 313 -12.41 15.15 -8.74
CA ILE A 313 -11.36 16.12 -9.08
C ILE A 313 -11.30 17.22 -8.02
N ASP A 314 -12.46 17.79 -7.68
CA ASP A 314 -12.58 18.83 -6.66
C ASP A 314 -12.20 18.32 -5.27
N ALA A 315 -12.56 17.09 -4.92
CA ALA A 315 -12.20 16.49 -3.64
C ALA A 315 -10.68 16.29 -3.53
N VAL A 316 -10.01 15.79 -4.57
CA VAL A 316 -8.54 15.65 -4.59
C VAL A 316 -7.86 17.00 -4.36
N LYS A 317 -8.28 18.03 -5.10
CA LYS A 317 -7.76 19.39 -4.97
C LYS A 317 -8.02 19.97 -3.58
N ALA A 318 -9.24 19.83 -3.05
CA ALA A 318 -9.62 20.34 -1.74
C ALA A 318 -8.86 19.65 -0.58
N ILE A 319 -8.74 18.32 -0.63
CA ILE A 319 -7.96 17.52 0.34
C ILE A 319 -6.50 17.95 0.31
N THR A 320 -5.95 18.18 -0.87
CA THR A 320 -4.56 18.62 -1.05
C THR A 320 -4.37 20.03 -0.50
N ALA A 321 -5.26 20.97 -0.83
CA ALA A 321 -5.23 22.34 -0.31
C ALA A 321 -5.30 22.36 1.22
N PHE A 322 -6.28 21.69 1.81
CA PHE A 322 -6.40 21.61 3.27
C PHE A 322 -5.14 21.03 3.91
N SER A 323 -4.62 19.91 3.37
CA SER A 323 -3.43 19.25 3.91
C SER A 323 -2.20 20.14 3.83
N VAL A 324 -1.98 20.82 2.69
CA VAL A 324 -0.84 21.71 2.49
C VAL A 324 -0.95 22.93 3.39
N LEU A 325 -2.09 23.63 3.40
CA LEU A 325 -2.29 24.84 4.21
C LEU A 325 -2.15 24.55 5.71
N TRP A 326 -2.70 23.42 6.17
CA TRP A 326 -2.57 22.97 7.56
C TRP A 326 -1.13 22.63 7.92
N ARG A 327 -0.48 21.78 7.11
CA ARG A 327 0.84 21.24 7.42
C ARG A 327 1.95 22.27 7.25
N SER A 328 1.83 23.22 6.33
CA SER A 328 2.87 24.22 6.06
C SER A 328 2.90 25.34 7.09
N SER A 329 1.79 25.61 7.78
CA SER A 329 1.68 26.65 8.80
C SER A 329 2.16 26.22 10.19
N ARG A 330 2.69 25.01 10.33
CA ARG A 330 3.04 24.37 11.61
C ARG A 330 4.31 23.55 11.53
N ARG A 331 4.88 23.23 12.70
CA ARG A 331 6.06 22.34 12.79
C ARG A 331 5.69 20.85 12.77
N THR A 332 4.54 20.49 13.31
CA THR A 332 4.12 19.08 13.44
C THR A 332 2.85 18.79 12.62
N THR A 333 2.28 17.60 12.76
CA THR A 333 1.00 17.26 12.12
C THR A 333 -0.19 17.94 12.79
N GLU A 334 -0.04 18.38 14.04
CA GLU A 334 -1.12 18.93 14.89
C GLU A 334 -2.44 18.17 14.74
N ASN A 335 -2.36 16.84 14.85
CA ASN A 335 -3.54 15.98 14.86
C ASN A 335 -4.45 16.09 13.62
N ILE A 336 -3.89 16.46 12.45
CA ILE A 336 -4.63 16.56 11.17
C ILE A 336 -5.48 15.32 10.88
N ASP A 337 -4.97 14.12 11.20
CA ASP A 337 -5.69 12.88 10.99
C ASP A 337 -7.03 12.82 11.74
N SER A 338 -7.13 13.47 12.91
CA SER A 338 -8.38 13.49 13.68
C SER A 338 -9.48 14.27 12.96
N HIS A 339 -9.13 15.35 12.25
CA HIS A 339 -10.10 16.11 11.47
C HIS A 339 -10.66 15.26 10.33
N TYR A 340 -9.80 14.52 9.61
CA TYR A 340 -10.25 13.57 8.59
C TYR A 340 -11.14 12.48 9.18
N ARG A 341 -10.74 11.84 10.30
CA ARG A 341 -11.56 10.81 10.95
C ARG A 341 -12.92 11.36 11.39
N ARG A 342 -12.95 12.59 11.92
CA ARG A 342 -14.19 13.28 12.31
C ARG A 342 -15.11 13.50 11.10
N LEU A 343 -14.57 13.98 9.98
CA LEU A 343 -15.34 14.15 8.73
C LEU A 343 -15.87 12.81 8.20
N MET A 344 -15.10 11.73 8.33
CA MET A 344 -15.54 10.40 7.92
C MET A 344 -16.68 9.87 8.80
N MET A 345 -16.56 9.96 10.12
CA MET A 345 -17.50 9.34 11.05
C MET A 345 -18.73 10.20 11.37
N TYR A 346 -18.54 11.51 11.53
CA TYR A 346 -19.58 12.43 12.01
C TYR A 346 -19.95 13.51 10.99
N GLY A 347 -19.12 13.72 9.97
CA GLY A 347 -19.30 14.84 9.05
C GLY A 347 -18.93 16.18 9.70
N TYR A 348 -19.64 17.25 9.34
CA TYR A 348 -19.45 18.59 9.89
C TYR A 348 -20.78 19.36 9.88
N GLU A 349 -21.44 19.40 11.03
CA GLU A 349 -22.81 19.93 11.18
C GLU A 349 -22.94 21.41 10.78
N ASP A 350 -21.98 22.25 11.16
CA ASP A 350 -21.99 23.70 10.89
C ASP A 350 -22.18 24.05 9.41
N VAL A 351 -21.79 23.16 8.50
CA VAL A 351 -21.88 23.36 7.05
C VAL A 351 -22.81 22.35 6.38
N GLY A 352 -23.55 21.57 7.18
CA GLY A 352 -24.48 20.53 6.72
C GLY A 352 -23.80 19.35 6.03
N LEU A 353 -22.51 19.10 6.28
CA LEU A 353 -21.80 17.96 5.72
C LEU A 353 -22.18 16.69 6.50
N LYS A 354 -22.87 15.76 5.85
CA LYS A 354 -23.12 14.41 6.38
C LYS A 354 -21.79 13.62 6.51
N PRO A 355 -21.74 12.58 7.37
CA PRO A 355 -20.59 11.69 7.44
C PRO A 355 -20.16 11.17 6.07
N LEU A 356 -18.85 11.16 5.82
CA LEU A 356 -18.37 10.68 4.54
C LEU A 356 -18.30 9.16 4.47
N ALA A 357 -18.30 8.41 5.59
CA ALA A 357 -18.23 6.94 5.67
C ALA A 357 -19.46 6.23 5.08
N ARG A 358 -19.31 4.99 4.59
CA ARG A 358 -20.25 4.40 3.61
C ARG A 358 -21.45 3.84 4.33
N ASP A 359 -21.17 3.20 5.45
CA ASP A 359 -22.15 2.62 6.36
C ASP A 359 -23.12 3.68 6.89
N MET A 360 -22.72 4.95 6.89
CA MET A 360 -23.52 6.09 7.31
C MET A 360 -24.39 6.68 6.18
N ASN A 361 -24.19 6.25 4.93
CA ASN A 361 -24.93 6.77 3.78
C ASN A 361 -26.23 6.00 3.55
N GLU A 362 -27.27 6.71 3.11
CA GLU A 362 -28.54 6.11 2.73
C GLU A 362 -28.35 5.15 1.54
N PHE A 363 -28.62 3.87 1.78
CA PHE A 363 -28.46 2.81 0.78
C PHE A 363 -29.37 3.07 -0.44
N GLY A 364 -28.79 3.15 -1.64
CA GLY A 364 -29.54 3.34 -2.89
C GLY A 364 -29.53 4.75 -3.47
N SER A 365 -28.97 5.76 -2.78
CA SER A 365 -28.80 7.10 -3.35
C SER A 365 -27.77 7.11 -4.49
N GLU A 366 -28.05 7.73 -5.64
CA GLU A 366 -27.10 7.80 -6.77
C GLU A 366 -25.86 8.62 -6.39
N ILE A 367 -26.02 9.86 -5.95
CA ILE A 367 -24.91 10.68 -5.43
C ILE A 367 -25.08 10.82 -3.92
N THR A 368 -24.03 10.48 -3.18
CA THR A 368 -24.03 10.48 -1.72
C THR A 368 -23.06 11.48 -1.11
N LEU A 369 -22.06 11.92 -1.87
CA LEU A 369 -20.99 12.77 -1.37
C LEU A 369 -21.19 14.22 -1.80
N ASN A 370 -20.99 15.14 -0.85
CA ASN A 370 -21.11 16.58 -1.07
C ASN A 370 -19.73 17.24 -1.00
N VAL A 371 -19.10 17.45 -2.16
CA VAL A 371 -17.78 18.08 -2.25
C VAL A 371 -17.80 19.56 -1.82
N ILE A 372 -18.91 20.26 -2.03
CA ILE A 372 -19.10 21.65 -1.59
C ILE A 372 -19.11 21.71 -0.07
N GLY A 373 -19.84 20.78 0.57
CA GLY A 373 -19.84 20.62 2.03
C GLY A 373 -18.45 20.28 2.57
N LEU A 374 -17.69 19.44 1.86
CA LEU A 374 -16.30 19.11 2.22
C LEU A 374 -15.39 20.34 2.17
N LYS A 375 -15.44 21.13 1.09
CA LYS A 375 -14.68 22.39 0.96
C LYS A 375 -15.03 23.37 2.09
N LYS A 376 -16.32 23.57 2.36
CA LYS A 376 -16.79 24.42 3.48
C LYS A 376 -16.32 23.92 4.84
N ALA A 377 -16.33 22.60 5.07
CA ALA A 377 -15.83 22.01 6.31
C ALA A 377 -14.33 22.27 6.48
N PHE A 378 -13.52 22.09 5.43
CA PHE A 378 -12.09 22.41 5.47
C PHE A 378 -11.82 23.88 5.75
N LEU A 379 -12.56 24.80 5.12
CA LEU A 379 -12.45 26.23 5.40
C LEU A 379 -12.78 26.54 6.87
N SER A 380 -13.85 25.96 7.41
CA SER A 380 -14.23 26.13 8.82
C SER A 380 -13.16 25.58 9.78
N ILE A 381 -12.58 24.42 9.47
CA ILE A 381 -11.50 23.82 10.27
C ILE A 381 -10.25 24.69 10.24
N LEU A 382 -9.84 25.18 9.06
CA LEU A 382 -8.69 26.08 8.90
C LEU A 382 -8.87 27.39 9.69
N ALA A 383 -10.08 27.93 9.71
CA ALA A 383 -10.41 29.15 10.45
C ALA A 383 -10.50 28.92 11.97
N LYS A 384 -11.35 27.99 12.42
CA LYS A 384 -11.70 27.83 13.85
C LYS A 384 -10.67 27.05 14.65
N GLU A 385 -10.10 26.02 14.07
CA GLU A 385 -9.14 25.11 14.73
C GLU A 385 -7.72 25.36 14.25
N GLY A 386 -7.59 25.93 13.04
CA GLY A 386 -6.34 26.13 12.34
C GLY A 386 -5.65 27.48 12.56
N ASN A 387 -6.36 28.54 12.95
CA ASN A 387 -5.84 29.92 12.96
C ASN A 387 -5.16 30.33 11.63
N VAL A 388 -5.62 29.76 10.52
CA VAL A 388 -5.11 30.01 9.15
C VAL A 388 -6.28 30.14 8.18
N GLY A 389 -7.36 30.78 8.63
CA GLY A 389 -8.59 30.96 7.85
C GLY A 389 -8.48 32.07 6.80
N SER A 390 -7.45 32.91 6.89
CA SER A 390 -7.19 34.01 5.97
C SER A 390 -5.78 33.98 5.38
N LYS A 391 -5.61 34.70 4.26
CA LYS A 391 -4.32 34.88 3.58
C LYS A 391 -3.26 35.41 4.55
N ASP A 392 -3.60 36.47 5.27
CA ASP A 392 -2.67 37.14 6.19
C ASP A 392 -2.21 36.22 7.33
N GLU A 393 -3.13 35.46 7.92
CA GLU A 393 -2.81 34.51 9.00
C GLU A 393 -1.88 33.40 8.50
N TRP A 394 -2.20 32.79 7.37
CA TRP A 394 -1.40 31.69 6.82
C TRP A 394 -0.03 32.17 6.35
N VAL A 395 0.04 33.30 5.63
CA VAL A 395 1.30 33.91 5.17
C VAL A 395 2.19 34.27 6.37
N LYS A 396 1.60 34.85 7.42
CA LYS A 396 2.33 35.17 8.66
C LYS A 396 2.87 33.92 9.36
N ALA A 397 2.10 32.84 9.35
CA ALA A 397 2.52 31.57 9.95
C ALA A 397 3.67 30.92 9.15
N ILE A 398 3.48 30.70 7.85
CA ILE A 398 4.43 29.94 7.02
C ILE A 398 5.75 30.70 6.78
N SER A 399 5.70 32.03 6.63
CA SER A 399 6.88 32.85 6.31
C SER A 399 7.98 32.79 7.38
N LYS A 400 7.65 32.40 8.61
CA LYS A 400 8.59 32.30 9.73
C LYS A 400 9.10 30.90 10.01
N ILE A 401 8.51 29.89 9.37
CA ILE A 401 8.79 28.48 9.66
C ILE A 401 10.00 28.00 8.85
N PRO A 402 10.86 27.14 9.42
CA PRO A 402 11.92 26.45 8.68
C PRO A 402 11.31 25.40 7.73
N ALA A 403 10.78 25.86 6.60
CA ALA A 403 10.02 25.09 5.64
C ALA A 403 10.81 23.89 5.08
N TYR A 404 12.10 24.08 4.78
CA TYR A 404 12.94 23.00 4.27
C TYR A 404 13.07 21.83 5.27
N SER A 405 13.44 22.14 6.51
CA SER A 405 13.69 21.12 7.54
C SER A 405 12.42 20.44 8.04
N ASN A 406 11.28 21.14 8.04
CA ASN A 406 10.03 20.57 8.49
C ASN A 406 9.44 19.57 7.48
N GLN A 407 9.22 20.00 6.23
CA GLN A 407 8.46 19.22 5.25
C GLN A 407 8.91 19.47 3.80
N LYS A 408 10.01 18.84 3.40
CA LYS A 408 10.62 19.01 2.06
C LYS A 408 9.64 18.89 0.89
N GLU A 409 8.79 17.86 0.87
CA GLU A 409 7.86 17.64 -0.24
C GLU A 409 6.80 18.75 -0.33
N ILE A 410 6.26 19.20 0.80
CA ILE A 410 5.30 20.31 0.84
C ILE A 410 5.98 21.61 0.43
N THR A 411 7.20 21.85 0.91
CA THR A 411 7.99 23.03 0.55
C THR A 411 8.28 23.08 -0.94
N ARG A 412 8.66 21.96 -1.56
CA ARG A 412 8.85 21.87 -3.02
C ARG A 412 7.55 22.19 -3.76
N PHE A 413 6.43 21.64 -3.30
CA PHE A 413 5.12 21.94 -3.89
C PHE A 413 4.73 23.42 -3.76
N ILE A 414 4.98 24.06 -2.62
CA ILE A 414 4.71 25.49 -2.40
C ILE A 414 5.57 26.36 -3.32
N LEU A 415 6.85 26.01 -3.51
CA LEU A 415 7.72 26.70 -4.46
C LEU A 415 7.21 26.60 -5.90
N LEU A 416 6.69 25.42 -6.31
CA LEU A 416 6.06 25.24 -7.61
C LEU A 416 4.76 26.03 -7.74
N ALA A 417 3.91 26.00 -6.72
CA ALA A 417 2.65 26.74 -6.69
C ALA A 417 2.89 28.26 -6.77
N ALA A 418 3.90 28.77 -6.07
CA ALA A 418 4.31 30.18 -6.14
C ALA A 418 4.93 30.54 -7.50
N ALA A 419 5.68 29.62 -8.12
CA ALA A 419 6.29 29.82 -9.43
C ALA A 419 5.27 29.75 -10.58
N HIS A 420 4.16 29.02 -10.40
CA HIS A 420 3.13 28.80 -11.40
C HIS A 420 2.55 30.12 -11.92
N ASP A 421 2.79 30.36 -13.20
CA ASP A 421 2.40 31.59 -13.90
C ASP A 421 2.84 32.84 -13.14
N SER A 422 4.10 32.85 -12.69
CA SER A 422 4.76 34.00 -12.08
C SER A 422 5.88 34.53 -12.99
N VAL A 423 6.19 35.82 -12.83
CA VAL A 423 7.28 36.50 -13.54
C VAL A 423 8.10 37.32 -12.54
N GLU A 424 9.32 37.71 -12.93
CA GLU A 424 10.14 38.59 -12.10
C GLU A 424 9.46 39.93 -11.77
N ASP A 425 9.60 40.39 -10.53
CA ASP A 425 9.19 41.71 -10.11
C ASP A 425 10.21 42.75 -10.61
N LYS A 426 9.75 43.65 -11.48
CA LYS A 426 10.61 44.68 -12.11
C LYS A 426 11.07 45.75 -11.11
N ASN A 427 10.35 45.95 -10.02
CA ASN A 427 10.63 47.00 -9.04
C ASN A 427 11.47 46.48 -7.88
N ILE A 428 11.34 45.20 -7.55
CA ILE A 428 12.02 44.58 -6.41
C ILE A 428 12.76 43.33 -6.89
N PRO A 429 14.03 43.46 -7.31
CA PRO A 429 14.85 42.33 -7.71
C PRO A 429 14.87 41.24 -6.63
N GLY A 430 14.83 39.97 -7.05
CA GLY A 430 14.68 38.85 -6.14
C GLY A 430 13.23 38.49 -5.81
N LEU A 431 12.22 39.26 -6.19
CA LEU A 431 10.82 38.85 -6.00
C LEU A 431 10.18 38.45 -7.33
N THR A 432 9.07 37.72 -7.24
CA THR A 432 8.18 37.42 -8.36
C THR A 432 6.80 38.05 -8.11
N VAL A 433 6.05 38.26 -9.19
CA VAL A 433 4.65 38.70 -9.17
C VAL A 433 3.80 37.75 -10.00
N ALA A 434 2.49 37.79 -9.81
CA ALA A 434 1.55 37.04 -10.63
C ALA A 434 1.68 37.48 -12.11
N GLY A 435 1.97 36.50 -12.97
CA GLY A 435 1.94 36.63 -14.42
C GLY A 435 0.57 36.29 -14.98
N ARG A 436 0.48 36.26 -16.32
CA ARG A 436 -0.71 35.78 -17.01
C ARG A 436 -0.72 34.26 -17.05
N GLU A 437 -1.90 33.68 -17.13
CA GLU A 437 -2.07 32.24 -17.32
C GLU A 437 -1.24 31.73 -18.51
N GLY A 438 -0.54 30.61 -18.31
CA GLY A 438 0.30 30.00 -19.34
C GLY A 438 1.71 30.61 -19.49
N THR A 439 2.07 31.63 -18.69
CA THR A 439 3.41 32.23 -18.75
C THR A 439 4.47 31.29 -18.22
N LEU A 440 4.15 30.53 -17.16
CA LEU A 440 5.05 29.56 -16.56
C LEU A 440 4.26 28.42 -15.90
N PRO A 441 3.69 27.49 -16.69
CA PRO A 441 2.95 26.36 -16.14
C PRO A 441 3.88 25.47 -15.30
N MET A 442 3.59 25.36 -14.00
CA MET A 442 4.38 24.60 -13.02
C MET A 442 3.58 23.58 -12.20
N LEU A 443 2.24 23.60 -12.30
CA LEU A 443 1.35 22.74 -11.52
C LEU A 443 0.91 21.54 -12.36
N ASP A 444 1.89 20.87 -12.96
CA ASP A 444 1.68 19.69 -13.78
C ASP A 444 2.61 18.54 -13.37
N ILE A 445 2.20 17.32 -13.69
CA ILE A 445 2.93 16.12 -13.29
C ILE A 445 4.34 16.05 -13.91
N LYS A 446 4.52 16.61 -15.11
CA LYS A 446 5.79 16.61 -15.84
C LYS A 446 6.82 17.45 -15.09
N ASN A 447 6.45 18.63 -14.61
CA ASN A 447 7.32 19.50 -13.81
C ASN A 447 7.48 18.96 -12.39
N TRP A 448 6.43 18.39 -11.78
CA TRP A 448 6.53 17.80 -10.44
C TRP A 448 7.51 16.63 -10.36
N LYS A 449 7.53 15.76 -11.39
CA LYS A 449 8.46 14.61 -11.49
C LYS A 449 9.72 14.89 -12.29
N GLY A 450 9.78 16.01 -13.00
CA GLY A 450 10.88 16.35 -13.88
C GLY A 450 12.18 16.56 -13.10
N GLU A 451 13.29 16.12 -13.68
CA GLU A 451 14.62 16.25 -13.07
C GLU A 451 15.02 17.72 -12.85
N GLN A 452 14.49 18.65 -13.67
CA GLN A 452 14.83 20.08 -13.61
C GLN A 452 14.44 20.76 -12.30
N LEU A 453 13.41 20.27 -11.62
CA LEU A 453 12.81 20.90 -10.43
C LEU A 453 12.78 19.94 -9.24
N GLN A 454 13.63 18.91 -9.27
CA GLN A 454 13.59 17.80 -8.33
C GLN A 454 14.13 18.20 -6.95
N THR A 455 15.13 19.08 -6.89
CA THR A 455 15.82 19.41 -5.64
C THR A 455 15.53 20.82 -5.18
N ILE A 456 15.45 21.01 -3.87
CA ILE A 456 15.41 22.32 -3.25
C ILE A 456 16.86 22.77 -3.04
N GLU A 457 17.18 23.96 -3.52
CA GLU A 457 18.45 24.65 -3.30
C GLU A 457 18.28 25.75 -2.26
N HIS A 458 19.25 25.85 -1.37
CA HIS A 458 19.41 26.95 -0.43
C HIS A 458 20.25 28.04 -1.09
N ILE A 459 19.66 29.21 -1.32
CA ILE A 459 20.35 30.34 -1.94
C ILE A 459 21.55 30.72 -1.07
N ALA A 460 21.30 31.20 0.16
CA ALA A 460 22.33 31.22 1.19
C ALA A 460 22.51 29.79 1.75
N PRO A 461 23.72 29.21 1.70
CA PRO A 461 23.96 27.82 2.08
C PRO A 461 23.70 27.57 3.58
N GLN A 462 23.42 26.32 3.94
CA GLN A 462 23.24 25.93 5.34
C GLN A 462 24.54 26.03 6.14
N GLU A 463 25.65 25.65 5.51
CA GLU A 463 27.00 25.84 6.04
C GLU A 463 27.59 27.11 5.43
N LYS A 464 27.86 28.10 6.27
CA LYS A 464 28.44 29.37 5.85
C LYS A 464 29.78 29.14 5.14
N SER A 465 29.90 29.63 3.91
CA SER A 465 31.21 29.74 3.25
C SER A 465 32.03 30.87 3.85
N HIS A 466 33.36 30.75 3.84
CA HIS A 466 34.27 31.76 4.39
C HIS A 466 34.12 33.16 3.77
N GLU A 467 33.49 33.29 2.59
CA GLU A 467 33.37 34.55 1.86
C GLU A 467 31.96 34.77 1.29
N GLY A 468 31.53 36.05 1.28
CA GLY A 468 30.42 36.55 0.46
C GLY A 468 29.00 36.44 1.04
N TRP A 469 28.84 36.07 2.31
CA TRP A 469 27.53 36.06 2.98
C TRP A 469 27.55 36.88 4.27
N LEU A 470 26.51 37.69 4.45
CA LEU A 470 26.32 38.52 5.65
C LEU A 470 26.09 37.64 6.89
N GLU A 471 26.59 38.09 8.05
CA GLU A 471 26.50 37.34 9.32
C GLU A 471 25.08 37.22 9.85
N ASP A 472 24.28 38.26 9.67
CA ASP A 472 22.89 38.37 10.14
C ASP A 472 21.96 37.27 9.61
N ILE A 473 22.28 36.69 8.45
CA ILE A 473 21.58 35.54 7.86
C ILE A 473 21.73 34.28 8.74
N TYR A 474 22.86 34.14 9.43
CA TYR A 474 23.21 32.95 10.20
C TYR A 474 23.00 33.13 11.71
N GLU A 475 22.67 34.33 12.17
CA GLU A 475 22.32 34.60 13.57
C GLU A 475 21.06 33.84 14.00
N GLU A 476 20.07 33.72 13.11
CA GLU A 476 18.86 32.94 13.33
C GLU A 476 18.92 31.65 12.51
N GLN A 477 19.23 30.53 13.16
CA GLN A 477 19.41 29.22 12.49
C GLN A 477 18.21 28.82 11.62
N GLU A 478 16.99 29.21 12.00
CA GLU A 478 15.78 28.88 11.24
C GLU A 478 15.61 29.71 9.96
N LEU A 479 16.19 30.91 9.87
CA LEU A 479 16.07 31.82 8.72
C LEU A 479 16.55 31.17 7.42
N ILE A 480 17.63 30.39 7.52
CA ILE A 480 18.26 29.66 6.41
C ILE A 480 17.27 28.70 5.73
N ASP A 481 16.38 28.08 6.51
CA ASP A 481 15.42 27.10 6.01
C ASP A 481 14.05 27.70 5.64
N ARG A 482 13.89 29.03 5.71
CA ARG A 482 12.64 29.72 5.34
C ARG A 482 12.49 29.81 3.82
N LEU A 483 11.23 29.84 3.37
CA LEU A 483 10.85 29.84 1.95
C LEU A 483 11.64 30.82 1.07
N GLY A 484 11.89 32.03 1.57
CA GLY A 484 12.55 33.08 0.80
C GLY A 484 14.00 32.80 0.47
N ASN A 485 14.66 31.91 1.22
CA ASN A 485 16.02 31.45 0.96
C ASN A 485 16.06 30.20 0.07
N LEU A 486 14.90 29.70 -0.38
CA LEU A 486 14.80 28.46 -1.14
C LEU A 486 14.47 28.74 -2.61
N THR A 487 14.97 27.88 -3.49
CA THR A 487 14.60 27.78 -4.90
C THR A 487 14.65 26.32 -5.35
N LEU A 488 14.25 26.04 -6.59
CA LEU A 488 14.37 24.70 -7.18
C LEU A 488 15.49 24.67 -8.21
N LEU A 489 16.26 23.58 -8.21
CA LEU A 489 17.32 23.30 -9.16
C LEU A 489 17.31 21.80 -9.55
N PRO A 490 17.90 21.45 -10.71
CA PRO A 490 18.23 20.07 -11.01
C PRO A 490 19.40 19.58 -10.16
N SER A 491 19.44 18.26 -9.93
CA SER A 491 20.35 17.63 -8.96
C SER A 491 21.84 17.88 -9.25
N ARG A 492 22.24 17.92 -10.53
CA ARG A 492 23.65 18.08 -10.94
C ARG A 492 24.14 19.51 -10.66
N GLU A 493 23.33 20.48 -11.02
CA GLU A 493 23.55 21.92 -10.87
C GLU A 493 23.58 22.30 -9.38
N ASN A 494 22.61 21.79 -8.61
CA ASN A 494 22.57 21.99 -7.16
C ASN A 494 23.83 21.43 -6.47
N SER A 495 24.23 20.20 -6.84
CA SER A 495 25.45 19.57 -6.31
C SER A 495 26.74 20.31 -6.68
N SER A 496 26.75 21.07 -7.77
CA SER A 496 27.90 21.87 -8.22
C SER A 496 28.03 23.20 -7.45
N LEU A 497 26.90 23.78 -7.04
CA LEU A 497 26.86 25.04 -6.29
C LEU A 497 27.40 24.90 -4.87
N LYS A 498 26.98 23.86 -4.13
CA LYS A 498 27.36 23.60 -2.73
C LYS A 498 27.29 24.87 -1.86
N ASN A 499 28.24 25.03 -0.94
CA ASN A 499 28.45 26.23 -0.13
C ASN A 499 29.22 27.30 -0.91
N GLY A 500 28.82 27.59 -2.16
CA GLY A 500 29.44 28.65 -2.96
C GLY A 500 29.18 30.04 -2.36
N SER A 501 30.08 30.99 -2.61
CA SER A 501 29.86 32.40 -2.28
C SER A 501 28.66 32.97 -3.04
N TRP A 502 28.06 34.05 -2.52
CA TRP A 502 26.92 34.70 -3.18
C TRP A 502 27.23 35.08 -4.63
N ALA A 503 28.40 35.68 -4.89
CA ALA A 503 28.84 36.06 -6.22
C ALA A 503 28.87 34.87 -7.20
N LYS A 504 29.40 33.72 -6.75
CA LYS A 504 29.43 32.48 -7.53
C LYS A 504 28.01 31.96 -7.81
N LYS A 505 27.14 31.88 -6.80
CA LYS A 505 25.76 31.40 -6.96
C LYS A 505 24.95 32.29 -7.88
N LYS A 506 25.04 33.62 -7.70
CA LYS A 506 24.39 34.61 -8.56
C LYS A 506 24.80 34.49 -10.02
N LEU A 507 26.10 34.32 -10.30
CA LEU A 507 26.58 34.07 -11.66
C LEU A 507 25.97 32.79 -12.24
N PHE A 508 25.92 31.72 -11.45
CA PHE A 508 25.29 30.46 -11.84
C PHE A 508 23.82 30.64 -12.22
N TYR A 509 23.06 31.37 -11.38
CA TYR A 509 21.65 31.66 -11.65
C TYR A 509 21.46 32.52 -12.90
N LYS A 510 22.33 33.49 -13.16
CA LYS A 510 22.31 34.26 -14.41
C LYS A 510 22.52 33.37 -15.63
N ILE A 511 23.47 32.44 -15.56
CA ILE A 511 23.76 31.51 -16.65
C ILE A 511 22.58 30.56 -16.88
N LEU A 512 22.02 29.97 -15.81
CA LEU A 512 20.86 29.07 -15.90
C LEU A 512 19.59 29.78 -16.37
N SER A 513 19.46 31.09 -16.15
CA SER A 513 18.33 31.90 -16.61
C SER A 513 18.62 32.70 -17.89
N ALA A 514 19.71 32.39 -18.60
CA ALA A 514 19.98 32.94 -19.92
C ALA A 514 19.06 32.28 -20.96
N MET A 515 18.40 33.10 -21.78
CA MET A 515 17.43 32.60 -22.77
C MET A 515 18.09 32.20 -24.09
N THR A 516 19.29 32.71 -24.36
CA THR A 516 20.02 32.43 -25.60
C THR A 516 21.46 31.98 -25.30
N PRO A 517 22.03 31.08 -26.13
CA PRO A 517 23.42 30.68 -25.99
C PRO A 517 24.40 31.85 -26.05
N ASP A 518 24.11 32.88 -26.85
CA ASP A 518 24.95 34.07 -27.02
C ASP A 518 25.11 34.89 -25.73
N GLN A 519 24.23 34.70 -24.74
CA GLN A 519 24.36 35.32 -23.42
C GLN A 519 25.36 34.59 -22.51
N LEU A 520 25.75 33.35 -22.84
CA LEU A 520 26.58 32.51 -21.98
C LEU A 520 28.04 32.97 -21.95
N GLU A 521 28.66 33.20 -23.11
CA GLU A 521 30.07 33.63 -23.20
C GLU A 521 30.33 34.96 -22.45
N PRO A 522 29.53 36.02 -22.64
CA PRO A 522 29.70 37.27 -21.89
C PRO A 522 29.56 37.09 -20.37
N LEU A 523 28.65 36.23 -19.91
CA LEU A 523 28.47 35.95 -18.49
C LEU A 523 29.67 35.19 -17.91
N GLN A 524 30.21 34.22 -18.65
CA GLN A 524 31.41 33.49 -18.23
C GLN A 524 32.64 34.39 -18.17
N GLU A 525 32.81 35.30 -19.14
CA GLU A 525 33.87 36.31 -19.13
C GLU A 525 33.71 37.28 -17.96
N GLN A 526 32.49 37.76 -17.70
CA GLN A 526 32.20 38.59 -16.54
C GLN A 526 32.59 37.89 -15.23
N GLY A 527 32.33 36.59 -15.12
CA GLY A 527 32.76 35.77 -13.98
C GLY A 527 34.27 35.76 -13.79
N LYS A 528 35.04 35.55 -14.87
CA LYS A 528 36.51 35.60 -14.84
C LYS A 528 37.04 36.97 -14.40
N ILE A 529 36.43 38.05 -14.92
CA ILE A 529 36.79 39.43 -14.54
C ILE A 529 36.52 39.68 -13.05
N GLN A 530 35.45 39.09 -12.50
CA GLN A 530 35.11 39.17 -11.08
C GLN A 530 35.91 38.20 -10.19
N GLY A 531 36.92 37.52 -10.73
CA GLY A 531 37.75 36.55 -10.00
C GLY A 531 37.05 35.23 -9.68
N ILE A 532 35.87 34.97 -10.27
CA ILE A 532 35.09 33.75 -10.08
C ILE A 532 35.56 32.71 -11.11
N ASN A 533 36.54 31.89 -10.73
CA ASN A 533 37.00 30.78 -11.56
C ASN A 533 36.09 29.56 -11.39
N LEU A 534 35.25 29.30 -12.39
CA LEU A 534 34.49 28.05 -12.49
C LEU A 534 35.42 26.93 -12.98
N ALA A 535 35.37 25.77 -12.31
CA ALA A 535 36.09 24.58 -12.78
C ALA A 535 35.59 24.17 -14.17
N GLN A 536 36.46 23.57 -14.98
CA GLN A 536 36.11 23.18 -16.36
C GLN A 536 34.84 22.32 -16.43
N SER A 537 34.72 21.31 -15.56
CA SER A 537 33.54 20.45 -15.46
C SER A 537 32.25 21.21 -15.12
N THR A 538 32.36 22.34 -14.40
CA THR A 538 31.24 23.21 -14.04
C THR A 538 30.81 24.08 -15.22
N SER A 539 31.77 24.58 -16.00
CA SER A 539 31.48 25.34 -17.22
C SER A 539 30.84 24.46 -18.30
N GLU A 540 31.33 23.24 -18.47
CA GLU A 540 30.73 22.23 -19.37
C GLU A 540 29.29 21.91 -18.94
N LEU A 541 29.07 21.62 -17.65
CA LEU A 541 27.72 21.40 -17.11
C LEU A 541 26.76 22.57 -17.44
N LEU A 542 27.20 23.81 -17.22
CA LEU A 542 26.39 25.00 -17.48
C LEU A 542 26.08 25.21 -18.96
N SER A 543 27.00 24.84 -19.86
CA SER A 543 26.78 24.93 -21.31
C SER A 543 25.75 23.90 -21.82
N GLU A 544 25.65 22.75 -21.15
CA GLU A 544 24.66 21.70 -21.44
C GLU A 544 23.34 21.89 -20.68
N SER A 545 23.32 22.82 -19.71
CA SER A 545 22.16 23.05 -18.84
C SER A 545 21.01 23.64 -19.64
N ARG A 546 19.79 23.21 -19.29
CA ARG A 546 18.57 23.76 -19.88
C ARG A 546 18.19 25.07 -19.18
N TYR A 547 17.51 25.95 -19.93
CA TYR A 547 16.94 27.19 -19.39
C TYR A 547 16.07 26.93 -18.15
N LEU A 548 16.34 27.67 -17.07
CA LEU A 548 15.66 27.57 -15.78
C LEU A 548 15.07 28.93 -15.36
N PRO A 549 13.78 29.18 -15.63
CA PRO A 549 13.16 30.47 -15.34
C PRO A 549 13.01 30.78 -13.84
N LEU A 550 12.92 29.77 -12.97
CA LEU A 550 12.66 29.97 -11.53
C LEU A 550 13.77 30.75 -10.82
N VAL A 551 15.01 30.67 -11.30
CA VAL A 551 16.15 31.39 -10.70
C VAL A 551 16.35 32.79 -11.27
N LYS A 552 15.57 33.19 -12.29
CA LYS A 552 15.71 34.49 -12.97
C LYS A 552 15.53 35.66 -12.01
N ALA A 553 14.50 35.63 -11.16
CA ALA A 553 14.26 36.68 -10.18
C ALA A 553 15.44 36.82 -9.20
N VAL A 554 16.01 35.70 -8.73
CA VAL A 554 17.19 35.66 -7.85
C VAL A 554 18.41 36.26 -8.55
N ALA A 555 18.62 35.93 -9.82
CA ALA A 555 19.77 36.36 -10.63
C ALA A 555 19.84 37.89 -10.82
N LEU A 556 18.70 38.57 -10.75
CA LEU A 556 18.57 40.02 -10.90
C LEU A 556 18.93 40.81 -9.64
N VAL A 557 19.06 40.17 -8.47
CA VAL A 557 19.38 40.86 -7.21
C VAL A 557 20.73 41.56 -7.31
N GLU A 558 20.75 42.87 -7.15
CA GLU A 558 21.98 43.67 -7.06
C GLU A 558 22.43 43.79 -5.59
N GLY A 559 23.74 43.82 -5.37
CA GLY A 559 24.31 43.83 -4.00
C GLY A 559 24.25 42.47 -3.31
N ASP A 560 24.23 42.51 -1.98
CA ASP A 560 24.26 41.33 -1.10
C ASP A 560 22.90 40.66 -0.96
N TRP A 561 22.91 39.36 -0.67
CA TRP A 561 21.72 38.63 -0.28
C TRP A 561 21.45 38.87 1.20
N THR A 562 20.43 39.64 1.55
CA THR A 562 20.20 40.09 2.95
C THR A 562 19.08 39.30 3.65
N LYS A 563 19.08 39.38 4.99
CA LYS A 563 18.00 38.87 5.84
C LYS A 563 16.63 39.46 5.46
N GLU A 564 16.53 40.76 5.25
CA GLU A 564 15.27 41.42 4.88
C GLU A 564 14.75 40.93 3.53
N LEU A 565 15.64 40.62 2.59
CA LEU A 565 15.25 40.07 1.30
C LEU A 565 14.68 38.65 1.46
N ILE A 566 15.30 37.80 2.28
CA ILE A 566 14.79 36.46 2.60
C ILE A 566 13.39 36.56 3.23
N GLU A 567 13.18 37.48 4.17
CA GLU A 567 11.88 37.66 4.82
C GLU A 567 10.81 38.14 3.83
N LYS A 568 11.11 39.16 3.02
CA LYS A 568 10.20 39.66 1.97
C LYS A 568 9.88 38.58 0.94
N ARG A 569 10.87 37.81 0.50
CA ARG A 569 10.66 36.69 -0.42
C ARG A 569 9.80 35.59 0.20
N SER A 570 10.00 35.27 1.47
CA SER A 570 9.19 34.27 2.18
C SER A 570 7.71 34.65 2.18
N VAL A 571 7.41 35.91 2.44
CA VAL A 571 6.05 36.46 2.36
C VAL A 571 5.52 36.39 0.93
N ARG A 572 6.27 36.86 -0.07
CA ARG A 572 5.81 36.87 -1.48
C ARG A 572 5.54 35.47 -2.04
N ILE A 573 6.42 34.51 -1.76
CA ILE A 573 6.24 33.10 -2.16
C ILE A 573 4.97 32.54 -1.53
N ALA A 574 4.75 32.81 -0.24
CA ALA A 574 3.54 32.39 0.44
C ALA A 574 2.30 33.05 -0.19
N GLU A 575 2.28 34.36 -0.41
CA GLU A 575 1.14 35.06 -1.02
C GLU A 575 0.73 34.44 -2.36
N LEU A 576 1.70 34.19 -3.25
CA LEU A 576 1.45 33.58 -4.57
C LEU A 576 0.96 32.13 -4.45
N ALA A 577 1.58 31.33 -3.56
CA ALA A 577 1.16 29.95 -3.33
C ALA A 577 -0.26 29.89 -2.73
N TRP A 578 -0.60 30.79 -1.81
CA TRP A 578 -1.94 30.89 -1.22
C TRP A 578 -3.00 31.11 -2.30
N ASP A 579 -2.78 32.07 -3.20
CA ASP A 579 -3.76 32.42 -4.24
C ASP A 579 -4.09 31.24 -5.16
N ARG A 580 -3.15 30.32 -5.37
CA ARG A 580 -3.36 29.08 -6.15
C ARG A 580 -4.00 27.97 -5.32
N ILE A 581 -3.45 27.70 -4.13
CA ILE A 581 -3.84 26.56 -3.30
C ILE A 581 -5.22 26.79 -2.66
N HIS A 582 -5.46 27.99 -2.13
CA HIS A 582 -6.73 28.33 -1.50
C HIS A 582 -7.89 28.35 -2.52
N ALA A 583 -7.62 28.69 -3.79
CA ALA A 583 -8.64 28.67 -4.84
C ALA A 583 -9.31 27.30 -5.01
N TRP A 584 -8.62 26.20 -4.67
CA TRP A 584 -9.18 24.85 -4.68
C TRP A 584 -10.23 24.59 -3.58
N LEU A 585 -10.28 25.45 -2.55
CA LEU A 585 -11.29 25.41 -1.50
C LEU A 585 -12.45 26.37 -1.75
N ASN A 586 -12.36 27.22 -2.77
CA ASN A 586 -13.45 28.13 -3.11
C ASN A 586 -14.70 27.35 -3.47
N VAL A 587 -15.81 27.86 -2.95
CA VAL A 587 -17.17 27.40 -3.23
C VAL A 587 -17.89 28.59 -3.86
N GLU A 588 -18.38 28.41 -5.07
CA GLU A 588 -19.29 29.38 -5.71
C GLU A 588 -20.63 29.46 -4.96
#